data_AF-A0A6I6QYR3-F1
#
_entry.id   AF-A0A6I6QYR3-F1
#
_cell.length_a   1.000
_cell.length_b   1.000
_cell.length_c   1.000
_cell.angle_alpha   90.00
_cell.angle_beta   90.00
_cell.angle_gamma   90.00
#
_symmetry.space_group_name_H-M   'P 1'
#
loop_
_entity.id
_entity.type
_entity.pdbx_description
1 polymer ?
#
loop_
_entity_poly.entity_id
_entity_poly.type
_entity_poly.pdbx_seq_one_letter_code
_entity_poly.pdbx_strand_id
1 'polypeptide(L)'
;MAINPDQMAASQTLRRSRERCLNTPVDTCVIKNTIDFTLKAKSSLTYRYILATALTAKATDARIDILSLQASDESLGAYDARSLCHHVVYPFQREFLGDVLDGANNDPLVNKPGRYPRLDGSNAAQNGDPRKVLTLLCENLPKVNTKERAEQCLDYLVSRLLDTKHQRDAQRALFVSVASLTTIARARLWVDELLDRGFGGAALVMATAALYDELFPSADGYEIRVHPANQSGASSRQASDLDVLHNGSFWLATELKDKPFTQADVSHAVDTASKAGAKRVLFVAGRQSAADEQTAAYFADNRQNWMNRGFYVGVMPIDALVDFVFATRDVAPTRFLTSLQRAADAVKNIEASTWIYKHAEELKNES
;
A
#
# COMPACT_ATOMS: atom_id res chain seq x y z
N MET A 1 -24.96 28.84 0.91
CA MET A 1 -23.69 29.13 1.60
C MET A 1 -23.11 27.80 2.03
N ALA A 2 -21.83 27.56 1.77
CA ALA A 2 -21.18 26.32 2.14
C ALA A 2 -21.15 26.16 3.66
N ILE A 3 -21.39 24.94 4.13
CA ILE A 3 -21.26 24.55 5.53
C ILE A 3 -19.80 24.21 5.78
N ASN A 4 -19.25 24.70 6.88
CA ASN A 4 -17.96 24.25 7.39
C ASN A 4 -18.23 23.25 8.53
N PRO A 5 -18.12 21.94 8.30
CA PRO A 5 -18.37 20.95 9.34
C PRO A 5 -17.37 21.13 10.49
N ASP A 6 -17.85 21.11 11.72
CA ASP A 6 -16.98 21.11 12.89
C ASP A 6 -16.13 19.84 12.90
N GLN A 7 -14.83 20.00 12.64
CA GLN A 7 -13.87 18.89 12.54
C GLN A 7 -13.72 18.16 13.87
N MET A 8 -13.79 18.86 15.00
CA MET A 8 -13.72 18.24 16.32
C MET A 8 -14.98 17.41 16.59
N ALA A 9 -16.16 17.95 16.26
CA ALA A 9 -17.41 17.19 16.34
C ALA A 9 -17.38 15.96 15.43
N ALA A 10 -16.85 16.08 14.21
CA ALA A 10 -16.72 14.97 13.27
C ALA A 10 -15.75 13.88 13.76
N SER A 11 -14.61 14.27 14.35
CA SER A 11 -13.70 13.32 15.00
C SER A 11 -14.37 12.59 16.16
N GLN A 12 -15.17 13.30 16.97
CA GLN A 12 -15.96 12.67 18.04
C GLN A 12 -17.02 11.71 17.49
N THR A 13 -17.69 12.06 16.38
CA THR A 13 -18.68 11.19 15.70
C THR A 13 -18.04 9.86 15.29
N LEU A 14 -16.87 9.89 14.65
CA LEU A 14 -16.14 8.66 14.28
C LEU A 14 -15.67 7.85 15.49
N ARG A 15 -15.15 8.50 16.53
CA ARG A 15 -14.71 7.83 17.76
C ARG A 15 -15.88 7.13 18.46
N ARG A 16 -17.04 7.80 18.59
CA ARG A 16 -18.26 7.20 19.14
C ARG A 16 -18.77 6.04 18.29
N SER A 17 -18.75 6.18 16.96
CA SER A 17 -19.10 5.10 16.03
C SER A 17 -18.22 3.87 16.28
N ARG A 18 -16.89 4.06 16.36
CA ARG A 18 -15.94 2.99 16.72
C ARG A 18 -16.25 2.36 18.07
N GLU A 19 -16.47 3.16 19.12
CA GLU A 19 -16.76 2.65 20.46
C GLU A 19 -18.02 1.79 20.49
N ARG A 20 -19.08 2.19 19.78
CA ARG A 20 -20.28 1.36 19.60
C ARG A 20 -19.95 0.06 18.87
N CYS A 21 -19.27 0.15 17.73
CA CYS A 21 -19.00 -0.99 16.86
C CYS A 21 -18.01 -2.01 17.46
N LEU A 22 -17.12 -1.59 18.37
CA LEU A 22 -16.23 -2.50 19.11
C LEU A 22 -17.01 -3.44 20.02
N ASN A 23 -18.13 -2.99 20.57
CA ASN A 23 -18.96 -3.78 21.49
C ASN A 23 -20.14 -4.45 20.78
N THR A 24 -20.72 -3.78 19.79
CA THR A 24 -21.92 -4.22 19.08
C THR A 24 -21.76 -3.87 17.59
N PRO A 25 -21.16 -4.76 16.79
CA PRO A 25 -21.03 -4.57 15.36
C PRO A 25 -22.40 -4.41 14.70
N VAL A 26 -22.48 -3.48 13.74
CA VAL A 26 -23.68 -3.27 12.92
C VAL A 26 -23.52 -4.07 11.63
N ASP A 27 -24.53 -4.87 11.31
CA ASP A 27 -24.52 -5.82 10.18
C ASP A 27 -25.39 -5.38 8.99
N THR A 28 -26.17 -4.30 9.15
CA THR A 28 -27.03 -3.77 8.10
C THR A 28 -27.20 -2.25 8.17
N CYS A 29 -27.47 -1.64 7.01
CA CYS A 29 -27.90 -0.25 6.89
C CYS A 29 -28.59 -0.03 5.53
N VAL A 30 -29.16 1.16 5.32
CA VAL A 30 -29.94 1.48 4.12
C VAL A 30 -29.16 1.42 2.80
N ILE A 31 -27.82 1.48 2.85
CA ILE A 31 -26.93 1.39 1.67
C ILE A 31 -25.87 0.29 1.80
N LYS A 32 -26.17 -0.76 2.57
CA LYS A 32 -25.28 -1.89 2.86
C LYS A 32 -24.48 -2.38 1.64
N ASN A 33 -25.19 -2.68 0.55
CA ASN A 33 -24.58 -3.23 -0.67
C ASN A 33 -23.62 -2.26 -1.34
N THR A 34 -23.91 -0.95 -1.29
CA THR A 34 -23.02 0.10 -1.82
C THR A 34 -21.74 0.17 -1.00
N ILE A 35 -21.84 0.10 0.33
CA ILE A 35 -20.68 0.10 1.24
C ILE A 35 -19.81 -1.14 0.98
N ASP A 36 -20.41 -2.33 1.00
CA ASP A 36 -19.71 -3.60 0.77
C ASP A 36 -18.97 -3.62 -0.58
N PHE A 37 -19.64 -3.18 -1.65
CA PHE A 37 -19.04 -3.11 -2.98
C PHE A 37 -17.90 -2.08 -3.03
N THR A 38 -18.10 -0.89 -2.46
CA THR A 38 -17.08 0.18 -2.46
C THR A 38 -15.80 -0.24 -1.74
N LEU A 39 -15.92 -0.96 -0.62
CA LEU A 39 -14.76 -1.46 0.12
C LEU A 39 -13.98 -2.54 -0.65
N LYS A 40 -14.66 -3.41 -1.40
CA LYS A 40 -14.04 -4.52 -2.15
C LYS A 40 -13.58 -4.14 -3.56
N ALA A 41 -14.14 -3.07 -4.12
CA ALA A 41 -13.86 -2.60 -5.47
C ALA A 41 -12.37 -2.33 -5.72
N LYS A 42 -11.84 -2.84 -6.83
CA LYS A 42 -10.46 -2.61 -7.27
C LYS A 42 -10.29 -1.17 -7.76
N SER A 43 -9.09 -0.61 -7.59
CA SER A 43 -8.71 0.73 -8.07
C SER A 43 -9.65 1.87 -7.64
N SER A 44 -10.34 1.72 -6.52
CA SER A 44 -11.41 2.63 -6.08
C SER A 44 -11.11 3.35 -4.75
N LEU A 45 -9.82 3.52 -4.41
CA LEU A 45 -9.36 4.09 -3.15
C LEU A 45 -9.99 5.45 -2.83
N THR A 46 -9.95 6.39 -3.79
CA THR A 46 -10.55 7.73 -3.61
C THR A 46 -12.05 7.64 -3.27
N TYR A 47 -12.78 6.68 -3.85
CA TYR A 47 -14.21 6.51 -3.57
C TYR A 47 -14.48 5.93 -2.17
N ARG A 48 -13.59 5.11 -1.63
CA ARG A 48 -13.69 4.65 -0.22
C ARG A 48 -13.61 5.82 0.75
N TYR A 49 -12.70 6.76 0.49
CA TYR A 49 -12.59 8.00 1.27
C TYR A 49 -13.77 8.94 1.06
N ILE A 50 -14.28 9.07 -0.17
CA ILE A 50 -15.50 9.85 -0.44
C ILE A 50 -16.68 9.30 0.38
N LEU A 51 -16.91 7.98 0.33
CA LEU A 51 -17.97 7.32 1.10
C LEU A 51 -17.82 7.58 2.61
N ALA A 52 -16.63 7.33 3.18
CA ALA A 52 -16.39 7.54 4.60
C ALA A 52 -16.58 9.00 5.03
N THR A 53 -16.12 9.95 4.19
CA THR A 53 -16.22 11.38 4.44
C THR A 53 -17.67 11.85 4.37
N ALA A 54 -18.43 11.42 3.36
CA ALA A 54 -19.83 11.80 3.18
C ALA A 54 -20.72 11.31 4.34
N LEU A 55 -20.54 10.05 4.78
CA LEU A 55 -21.25 9.50 5.93
C LEU A 55 -20.89 10.24 7.23
N THR A 56 -19.59 10.51 7.45
CA THR A 56 -19.11 11.26 8.63
C THR A 56 -19.68 12.68 8.66
N ALA A 57 -19.65 13.38 7.53
CA ALA A 57 -20.15 14.75 7.41
C ALA A 57 -21.65 14.80 7.72
N LYS A 58 -22.45 13.94 7.10
CA LYS A 58 -23.91 13.90 7.27
C LYS A 58 -24.33 13.45 8.69
N ALA A 59 -23.59 12.52 9.30
CA ALA A 59 -23.80 12.11 10.68
C ALA A 59 -23.44 13.24 11.68
N THR A 60 -22.50 14.11 11.31
CA THR A 60 -22.11 15.26 12.15
C THR A 60 -23.11 16.41 12.00
N ASP A 61 -23.49 16.76 10.77
CA ASP A 61 -24.43 17.83 10.46
C ASP A 61 -25.44 17.38 9.39
N ALA A 62 -26.71 17.26 9.80
CA ALA A 62 -27.82 16.79 8.96
C ALA A 62 -28.07 17.67 7.73
N ARG A 63 -27.60 18.93 7.73
CA ARG A 63 -27.80 19.90 6.65
C ARG A 63 -26.86 19.68 5.46
N ILE A 64 -25.82 18.87 5.64
CA ILE A 64 -24.83 18.57 4.60
C ILE A 64 -25.49 17.93 3.38
N ASP A 65 -25.16 18.40 2.18
CA ASP A 65 -25.42 17.66 0.95
C ASP A 65 -24.41 16.53 0.85
N ILE A 66 -24.90 15.30 0.97
CA ILE A 66 -24.08 14.10 1.01
C ILE A 66 -23.36 13.81 -0.32
N LEU A 67 -23.79 14.42 -1.43
CA LEU A 67 -23.12 14.31 -2.72
C LEU A 67 -22.07 15.40 -2.95
N SER A 68 -22.03 16.43 -2.12
CA SER A 68 -21.07 17.53 -2.27
C SER A 68 -19.66 17.08 -1.91
N LEU A 69 -18.68 17.58 -2.67
CA LEU A 69 -17.26 17.29 -2.49
C LEU A 69 -16.43 18.57 -2.25
N GLN A 70 -16.92 19.74 -2.67
CA GLN A 70 -16.24 21.01 -2.53
C GLN A 70 -17.18 22.12 -2.06
N ALA A 71 -16.63 23.08 -1.32
CA ALA A 71 -17.36 24.27 -0.88
C ALA A 71 -17.85 25.16 -2.05
N SER A 72 -17.31 24.97 -3.26
CA SER A 72 -17.74 25.64 -4.48
C SER A 72 -18.92 24.98 -5.18
N ASP A 73 -19.43 23.84 -4.69
CA ASP A 73 -20.70 23.28 -5.15
C ASP A 73 -21.84 24.25 -4.83
N GLU A 74 -22.75 24.44 -5.79
CA GLU A 74 -23.82 25.42 -5.70
C GLU A 74 -25.01 24.89 -4.86
N SER A 75 -25.00 23.60 -4.49
CA SER A 75 -26.07 22.99 -3.74
C SER A 75 -26.19 23.52 -2.30
N LEU A 76 -27.43 23.52 -1.79
CA LEU A 76 -27.66 23.82 -0.39
C LEU A 76 -27.06 22.70 0.47
N GLY A 77 -26.18 23.08 1.40
CA GLY A 77 -25.47 22.11 2.23
C GLY A 77 -24.11 21.68 1.67
N ALA A 78 -23.63 22.30 0.59
CA ALA A 78 -22.28 22.10 0.08
C ALA A 78 -21.21 22.28 1.17
N TYR A 79 -20.11 21.52 1.10
CA TYR A 79 -19.03 21.56 2.08
C TYR A 79 -17.69 21.14 1.48
N ASP A 80 -16.59 21.46 2.16
CA ASP A 80 -15.25 21.00 1.75
C ASP A 80 -14.97 19.58 2.28
N ALA A 81 -15.27 18.57 1.46
CA ALA A 81 -15.02 17.18 1.80
C ALA A 81 -13.53 16.86 1.89
N ARG A 82 -12.67 17.52 1.09
CA ARG A 82 -11.23 17.27 1.10
C ARG A 82 -10.61 17.66 2.43
N SER A 83 -10.94 18.85 2.94
CA SER A 83 -10.47 19.30 4.25
C SER A 83 -10.95 18.37 5.37
N LEU A 84 -12.23 17.99 5.37
CA LEU A 84 -12.74 17.04 6.37
C LEU A 84 -12.05 15.68 6.29
N CYS A 85 -11.81 15.17 5.08
CA CYS A 85 -11.12 13.90 4.86
C CYS A 85 -9.68 13.94 5.41
N HIS A 86 -8.91 14.98 5.03
CA HIS A 86 -7.50 15.16 5.42
C HIS A 86 -7.33 15.32 6.94
N HIS A 87 -8.23 16.07 7.60
CA HIS A 87 -8.08 16.40 9.02
C HIS A 87 -8.82 15.44 9.97
N VAL A 88 -9.79 14.66 9.49
CA VAL A 88 -10.64 13.82 10.36
C VAL A 88 -10.58 12.35 9.95
N VAL A 89 -10.96 12.01 8.72
CA VAL A 89 -11.09 10.61 8.28
C VAL A 89 -9.72 9.93 8.16
N TYR A 90 -8.74 10.61 7.55
CA TYR A 90 -7.40 10.06 7.38
C TYR A 90 -6.63 9.88 8.71
N PRO A 91 -6.66 10.83 9.67
CA PRO A 91 -6.08 10.58 10.99
C PRO A 91 -6.77 9.43 11.72
N PHE A 92 -8.11 9.34 11.65
CA PHE A 92 -8.87 8.25 12.28
C PHE A 92 -8.46 6.87 11.76
N GLN A 93 -8.29 6.71 10.43
CA GLN A 93 -7.94 5.41 9.86
C GLN A 93 -6.49 4.99 10.20
N ARG A 94 -5.57 5.94 10.33
CA ARG A 94 -4.21 5.69 10.82
C ARG A 94 -4.20 5.29 12.30
N GLU A 95 -4.89 6.06 13.14
CA GLU A 95 -4.87 5.89 14.59
C GLU A 95 -5.59 4.61 15.03
N PHE A 96 -6.75 4.30 14.45
CA PHE A 96 -7.64 3.26 14.97
C PHE A 96 -7.84 2.06 14.05
N LEU A 97 -7.75 2.27 12.74
CA LEU A 97 -8.04 1.22 11.75
C LEU A 97 -6.77 0.58 11.18
N GLY A 98 -5.59 1.06 11.55
CA GLY A 98 -4.31 0.54 11.06
C GLY A 98 -4.25 0.50 9.54
N ASP A 99 -4.71 1.55 8.87
CA ASP A 99 -4.63 1.71 7.41
C ASP A 99 -5.47 0.74 6.55
N VAL A 100 -6.57 0.18 7.06
CA VAL A 100 -7.44 -0.72 6.26
C VAL A 100 -8.22 -0.04 5.13
N LEU A 101 -8.38 1.29 5.14
CA LEU A 101 -8.97 2.00 3.99
C LEU A 101 -8.00 2.06 2.80
N ASP A 102 -6.72 1.72 3.03
CA ASP A 102 -5.60 1.80 2.11
C ASP A 102 -5.32 3.27 1.68
N GLY A 103 -4.08 3.62 1.39
CA GLY A 103 -3.67 4.99 1.04
C GLY A 103 -2.48 5.52 1.84
N ALA A 104 -1.35 5.68 1.15
CA ALA A 104 -0.14 6.26 1.72
C ALA A 104 -0.17 7.80 1.78
N ASN A 105 -1.11 8.46 1.09
CA ASN A 105 -1.20 9.91 1.03
C ASN A 105 -2.09 10.43 2.16
N ASN A 106 -1.60 11.44 2.88
CA ASN A 106 -2.37 12.13 3.91
C ASN A 106 -3.54 12.95 3.39
N ASP A 107 -3.57 13.22 2.08
CA ASP A 107 -4.68 13.87 1.37
C ASP A 107 -5.31 12.93 0.33
N PRO A 108 -6.20 12.02 0.74
CA PRO A 108 -6.76 11.00 -0.15
C PRO A 108 -7.64 11.56 -1.28
N LEU A 109 -8.21 12.76 -1.09
CA LEU A 109 -9.12 13.39 -2.04
C LEU A 109 -8.42 14.35 -3.01
N VAL A 110 -7.08 14.39 -3.03
CA VAL A 110 -6.32 15.17 -4.03
C VAL A 110 -6.46 14.62 -5.46
N ASN A 111 -6.91 13.38 -5.63
CA ASN A 111 -7.07 12.75 -6.94
C ASN A 111 -8.31 13.24 -7.69
N LYS A 112 -8.34 13.02 -9.02
CA LYS A 112 -9.40 13.53 -9.91
C LYS A 112 -10.84 13.30 -9.40
N PRO A 113 -11.23 12.12 -8.86
CA PRO A 113 -12.59 11.94 -8.35
C PRO A 113 -12.98 12.89 -7.21
N GLY A 114 -12.03 13.25 -6.33
CA GLY A 114 -12.24 14.20 -5.23
C GLY A 114 -12.14 15.68 -5.64
N ARG A 115 -11.73 15.96 -6.89
CA ARG A 115 -11.61 17.32 -7.44
C ARG A 115 -12.87 17.82 -8.15
N TYR A 116 -13.89 16.99 -8.31
CA TYR A 116 -15.18 17.45 -8.78
C TYR A 116 -15.91 18.22 -7.67
N PRO A 117 -16.73 19.23 -7.99
CA PRO A 117 -17.55 19.92 -6.98
C PRO A 117 -18.53 18.98 -6.26
N ARG A 118 -19.05 17.99 -6.98
CA ARG A 118 -20.02 17.01 -6.49
C ARG A 118 -19.81 15.64 -7.13
N LEU A 119 -20.31 14.59 -6.48
CA LEU A 119 -20.50 13.29 -7.10
C LEU A 119 -21.65 13.35 -8.11
N ASP A 120 -21.34 13.01 -9.35
CA ASP A 120 -22.29 12.92 -10.45
C ASP A 120 -21.95 11.73 -11.36
N GLY A 121 -22.96 11.07 -11.93
CA GLY A 121 -22.77 9.91 -12.81
C GLY A 121 -21.97 10.22 -14.09
N SER A 122 -21.95 11.49 -14.50
CA SER A 122 -21.16 11.99 -15.64
C SER A 122 -19.69 12.23 -15.31
N ASN A 123 -19.29 12.25 -14.03
CA ASN A 123 -17.90 12.44 -13.63
C ASN A 123 -16.99 11.40 -14.30
N ALA A 124 -15.76 11.81 -14.64
CA ALA A 124 -14.83 10.89 -15.28
C ALA A 124 -14.35 9.84 -14.27
N ALA A 125 -14.64 8.58 -14.56
CA ALA A 125 -14.15 7.42 -13.83
C ALA A 125 -13.60 6.37 -14.81
N GLN A 126 -12.55 5.66 -14.39
CA GLN A 126 -12.03 4.51 -15.11
C GLN A 126 -13.12 3.45 -15.30
N ASN A 127 -13.05 2.71 -16.40
CA ASN A 127 -13.96 1.59 -16.67
C ASN A 127 -13.81 0.49 -15.61
N GLY A 128 -14.85 -0.33 -15.44
CA GLY A 128 -14.88 -1.40 -14.45
C GLY A 128 -15.38 -0.93 -13.09
N ASP A 129 -14.73 -1.39 -12.02
CA ASP A 129 -15.15 -1.14 -10.63
C ASP A 129 -15.29 0.36 -10.30
N PRO A 130 -14.35 1.26 -10.64
CA PRO A 130 -14.48 2.67 -10.30
C PRO A 130 -15.73 3.34 -10.87
N ARG A 131 -16.11 3.00 -12.12
CA ARG A 131 -17.35 3.48 -12.72
C ARG A 131 -18.58 2.95 -11.99
N LYS A 132 -18.59 1.65 -11.65
CA LYS A 132 -19.70 1.03 -10.89
C LYS A 132 -19.83 1.64 -9.49
N VAL A 133 -18.72 1.88 -8.80
CA VAL A 133 -18.71 2.55 -7.49
C VAL A 133 -19.30 3.95 -7.59
N LEU A 134 -18.86 4.75 -8.57
CA LEU A 134 -19.42 6.09 -8.80
C LEU A 134 -20.95 6.03 -8.98
N THR A 135 -21.43 5.17 -9.87
CA THR A 135 -22.88 5.00 -10.11
C THR A 135 -23.62 4.63 -8.82
N LEU A 136 -23.13 3.63 -8.08
CA LEU A 136 -23.76 3.20 -6.84
C LEU A 136 -23.75 4.30 -5.77
N LEU A 137 -22.68 5.08 -5.64
CA LEU A 137 -22.62 6.18 -4.69
C LEU A 137 -23.63 7.28 -5.05
N CYS A 138 -23.70 7.69 -6.31
CA CYS A 138 -24.67 8.69 -6.79
C CYS A 138 -26.12 8.25 -6.58
N GLU A 139 -26.43 6.97 -6.78
CA GLU A 139 -27.77 6.42 -6.61
C GLU A 139 -28.17 6.21 -5.14
N ASN A 140 -27.22 5.85 -4.28
CA ASN A 140 -27.54 5.33 -2.95
C ASN A 140 -27.21 6.32 -1.82
N LEU A 141 -26.17 7.15 -1.91
CA LEU A 141 -25.90 8.17 -0.89
C LEU A 141 -27.12 9.08 -0.62
N PRO A 142 -27.91 9.52 -1.62
CA PRO A 142 -29.11 10.32 -1.37
C PRO A 142 -30.18 9.65 -0.49
N LYS A 143 -30.16 8.31 -0.39
CA LYS A 143 -31.06 7.55 0.50
C LYS A 143 -30.72 7.77 1.99
N VAL A 144 -29.49 8.18 2.28
CA VAL A 144 -28.99 8.56 3.62
C VAL A 144 -29.32 10.04 3.87
N ASN A 145 -30.61 10.33 3.98
CA ASN A 145 -31.14 11.69 4.02
C ASN A 145 -31.34 12.27 5.43
N THR A 146 -31.17 11.47 6.49
CA THR A 146 -31.21 11.94 7.89
C THR A 146 -29.91 11.67 8.61
N LYS A 147 -29.71 12.34 9.75
CA LYS A 147 -28.54 12.13 10.62
C LYS A 147 -28.50 10.70 11.15
N GLU A 148 -29.64 10.16 11.58
CA GLU A 148 -29.76 8.82 12.17
C GLU A 148 -29.42 7.74 11.14
N ARG A 149 -29.88 7.91 9.88
CA ARG A 149 -29.48 7.02 8.79
C ARG A 149 -27.98 7.11 8.50
N ALA A 150 -27.42 8.31 8.55
CA ALA A 150 -25.99 8.52 8.36
C ALA A 150 -25.17 7.87 9.48
N GLU A 151 -25.60 8.00 10.74
CA GLU A 151 -24.98 7.33 11.89
C GLU A 151 -25.05 5.80 11.75
N GLN A 152 -26.20 5.23 11.37
CA GLN A 152 -26.32 3.79 11.14
C GLN A 152 -25.42 3.30 10.00
N CYS A 153 -25.37 4.03 8.88
CA CYS A 153 -24.48 3.70 7.76
C CYS A 153 -23.00 3.85 8.12
N LEU A 154 -22.65 4.85 8.94
CA LEU A 154 -21.30 5.05 9.45
C LEU A 154 -20.90 3.90 10.38
N ASP A 155 -21.78 3.50 11.30
CA ASP A 155 -21.54 2.36 12.21
C ASP A 155 -21.40 1.05 11.41
N TYR A 156 -22.21 0.85 10.37
CA TYR A 156 -22.04 -0.28 9.46
C TYR A 156 -20.67 -0.26 8.77
N LEU A 157 -20.27 0.89 8.18
CA LEU A 157 -18.96 1.06 7.54
C LEU A 157 -17.82 0.77 8.54
N VAL A 158 -17.87 1.36 9.73
CA VAL A 158 -16.84 1.18 10.76
C VAL A 158 -16.78 -0.27 11.23
N SER A 159 -17.92 -0.96 11.38
CA SER A 159 -17.96 -2.39 11.70
C SER A 159 -17.24 -3.23 10.64
N ARG A 160 -17.47 -2.96 9.35
CA ARG A 160 -16.76 -3.65 8.24
C ARG A 160 -15.26 -3.38 8.26
N LEU A 161 -14.84 -2.16 8.58
CA LEU A 161 -13.42 -1.78 8.64
C LEU A 161 -12.72 -2.41 9.85
N LEU A 162 -13.38 -2.48 11.01
CA LEU A 162 -12.88 -3.16 12.20
C LEU A 162 -12.78 -4.67 12.00
N ASP A 163 -13.76 -5.30 11.36
CA ASP A 163 -13.71 -6.72 10.97
C ASP A 163 -12.51 -7.00 10.05
N THR A 164 -12.31 -6.15 9.03
CA THR A 164 -11.15 -6.25 8.12
C THR A 164 -9.83 -6.10 8.88
N LYS A 165 -9.74 -5.14 9.81
CA LYS A 165 -8.55 -4.97 10.66
C LYS A 165 -8.30 -6.21 11.53
N HIS A 166 -9.34 -6.71 12.19
CA HIS A 166 -9.24 -7.87 13.08
C HIS A 166 -8.77 -9.12 12.32
N GLN A 167 -9.33 -9.39 11.14
CA GLN A 167 -8.92 -10.51 10.29
C GLN A 167 -7.45 -10.39 9.87
N ARG A 168 -7.02 -9.21 9.42
CA ARG A 168 -5.62 -8.96 9.04
C ARG A 168 -4.67 -9.11 10.24
N ASP A 169 -5.03 -8.56 11.39
CA ASP A 169 -4.19 -8.62 12.59
C ASP A 169 -4.10 -10.06 13.13
N ALA A 170 -5.18 -10.84 13.06
CA ALA A 170 -5.18 -12.26 13.40
C ALA A 170 -4.31 -13.08 12.43
N GLN A 171 -4.36 -12.82 11.12
CA GLN A 171 -3.48 -13.45 10.14
C GLN A 171 -2.00 -13.12 10.40
N ARG A 172 -1.69 -11.87 10.77
CA ARG A 172 -0.34 -11.46 11.17
C ARG A 172 0.13 -12.15 12.44
N ALA A 173 -0.70 -12.23 13.47
CA ALA A 173 -0.36 -12.92 14.71
C ALA A 173 -0.10 -14.42 14.49
N LEU A 174 -0.94 -15.07 13.68
CA LEU A 174 -0.74 -16.47 13.29
C LEU A 174 0.60 -16.65 12.57
N PHE A 175 0.89 -15.78 11.60
CA PHE A 175 2.14 -15.83 10.84
C PHE A 175 3.37 -15.67 11.74
N VAL A 176 3.37 -14.71 12.67
CA VAL A 176 4.46 -14.51 13.65
C VAL A 176 4.64 -15.75 14.53
N SER A 177 3.55 -16.40 14.94
CA SER A 177 3.62 -17.64 15.73
C SER A 177 4.24 -18.80 14.95
N VAL A 178 4.01 -18.91 13.64
CA VAL A 178 4.67 -19.92 12.80
C VAL A 178 6.15 -19.57 12.63
N ALA A 179 6.43 -18.29 12.38
CA ALA A 179 7.78 -17.79 12.18
C ALA A 179 8.67 -17.91 13.43
N SER A 180 8.11 -17.96 14.65
CA SER A 180 8.86 -18.19 15.89
C SER A 180 9.27 -19.64 16.13
N LEU A 181 8.57 -20.59 15.50
CA LEU A 181 8.90 -22.02 15.55
C LEU A 181 9.80 -22.46 14.38
N THR A 182 10.10 -21.53 13.46
CA THR A 182 10.87 -21.80 12.25
C THR A 182 12.38 -21.75 12.52
N THR A 183 13.15 -22.63 11.86
CA THR A 183 14.62 -22.61 11.90
C THR A 183 15.23 -21.78 10.77
N ILE A 184 16.49 -21.38 10.88
CA ILE A 184 17.20 -20.66 9.81
C ILE A 184 17.23 -21.45 8.49
N ALA A 185 17.42 -22.77 8.57
CA ALA A 185 17.40 -23.64 7.39
C ALA A 185 16.04 -23.64 6.69
N ARG A 186 14.95 -23.65 7.48
CA ARG A 186 13.59 -23.56 6.93
C ARG A 186 13.27 -22.19 6.38
N ALA A 187 13.71 -21.11 7.03
CA ALA A 187 13.57 -19.75 6.48
C ALA A 187 14.29 -19.62 5.12
N ARG A 188 15.50 -20.18 4.99
CA ARG A 188 16.26 -20.22 3.73
C ARG A 188 15.54 -21.02 2.64
N LEU A 189 14.96 -22.18 2.99
CA LEU A 189 14.16 -22.98 2.06
C LEU A 189 12.90 -22.23 1.61
N TRP A 190 12.24 -21.51 2.52
CA TRP A 190 11.04 -20.73 2.20
C TRP A 190 11.34 -19.64 1.17
N VAL A 191 12.48 -18.96 1.28
CA VAL A 191 12.93 -18.00 0.26
C VAL A 191 13.15 -18.69 -1.09
N ASP A 192 13.73 -19.90 -1.06
CA ASP A 192 13.97 -20.70 -2.26
C ASP A 192 12.68 -21.02 -3.00
N GLU A 193 11.70 -21.58 -2.28
CA GLU A 193 10.39 -21.93 -2.79
C GLU A 193 9.61 -20.70 -3.28
N LEU A 194 9.77 -19.57 -2.59
CA LEU A 194 9.17 -18.31 -3.02
C LEU A 194 9.75 -17.86 -4.37
N LEU A 195 11.08 -17.85 -4.50
CA LEU A 195 11.77 -17.40 -5.70
C LEU A 195 11.46 -18.30 -6.92
N ASP A 196 11.27 -19.61 -6.72
CA ASP A 196 10.86 -20.53 -7.78
C ASP A 196 9.47 -20.23 -8.35
N ARG A 197 8.57 -19.63 -7.55
CA ARG A 197 7.22 -19.26 -8.01
C ARG A 197 7.24 -18.01 -8.91
N GLY A 198 8.15 -17.07 -8.66
CA GLY A 198 8.28 -15.80 -9.38
C GLY A 198 7.14 -14.79 -9.15
N PHE A 199 5.88 -15.22 -9.23
CA PHE A 199 4.66 -14.40 -9.12
C PHE A 199 4.70 -13.13 -10.00
N GLY A 200 5.23 -13.27 -11.21
CA GLY A 200 5.40 -12.16 -12.14
C GLY A 200 6.37 -11.08 -11.64
N GLY A 201 7.45 -11.47 -10.98
CA GLY A 201 8.46 -10.59 -10.37
C GLY A 201 8.19 -10.21 -8.91
N ALA A 202 6.98 -10.45 -8.39
CA ALA A 202 6.67 -10.13 -6.99
C ALA A 202 7.53 -10.91 -6.00
N ALA A 203 7.89 -12.16 -6.31
CA ALA A 203 8.77 -12.98 -5.47
C ALA A 203 10.13 -12.33 -5.24
N LEU A 204 10.74 -11.82 -6.32
CA LEU A 204 12.04 -11.15 -6.30
C LEU A 204 12.00 -9.89 -5.43
N VAL A 205 10.93 -9.10 -5.53
CA VAL A 205 10.72 -7.89 -4.71
C VAL A 205 10.61 -8.24 -3.23
N MET A 206 9.76 -9.22 -2.89
CA MET A 206 9.55 -9.63 -1.50
C MET A 206 10.82 -10.20 -0.86
N ALA A 207 11.52 -11.09 -1.56
CA ALA A 207 12.76 -11.68 -1.09
C ALA A 207 13.85 -10.61 -0.89
N THR A 208 14.03 -9.72 -1.86
CA THR A 208 15.05 -8.66 -1.77
C THR A 208 14.75 -7.69 -0.62
N ALA A 209 13.49 -7.30 -0.42
CA ALA A 209 13.10 -6.46 0.70
C ALA A 209 13.39 -7.12 2.06
N ALA A 210 13.09 -8.41 2.20
CA ALA A 210 13.37 -9.15 3.44
C ALA A 210 14.87 -9.31 3.71
N LEU A 211 15.66 -9.58 2.68
CA LEU A 211 17.13 -9.63 2.77
C LEU A 211 17.71 -8.27 3.13
N TYR A 212 17.12 -7.19 2.62
CA TYR A 212 17.58 -5.83 2.90
C TYR A 212 17.28 -5.40 4.33
N ASP A 213 16.16 -5.83 4.92
CA ASP A 213 15.87 -5.55 6.34
C ASP A 213 16.95 -6.13 7.28
N GLU A 214 17.63 -7.21 6.86
CA GLU A 214 18.78 -7.80 7.56
C GLU A 214 20.09 -7.04 7.31
N LEU A 215 20.26 -6.46 6.11
CA LEU A 215 21.48 -5.73 5.72
C LEU A 215 21.47 -4.26 6.14
N PHE A 216 20.29 -3.65 6.22
CA PHE A 216 20.07 -2.22 6.46
C PHE A 216 19.04 -2.03 7.59
N PRO A 217 19.41 -2.32 8.84
CA PRO A 217 18.48 -2.24 9.96
C PRO A 217 17.98 -0.82 10.20
N SER A 218 16.69 -0.67 10.50
CA SER A 218 16.09 0.63 10.80
C SER A 218 16.67 1.31 12.05
N ALA A 219 17.18 0.51 13.00
CA ALA A 219 17.89 1.01 14.18
C ALA A 219 19.14 1.83 13.81
N ASP A 220 19.72 1.58 12.64
CA ASP A 220 20.90 2.29 12.12
C ASP A 220 20.50 3.46 11.20
N GLY A 221 19.22 3.87 11.20
CA GLY A 221 18.72 5.00 10.42
C GLY A 221 18.38 4.67 8.96
N TYR A 222 18.31 3.38 8.60
CA TYR A 222 17.89 2.95 7.27
C TYR A 222 16.37 2.83 7.15
N GLU A 223 15.86 3.08 5.95
CA GLU A 223 14.46 2.89 5.58
C GLU A 223 14.39 2.20 4.22
N ILE A 224 13.70 1.07 4.14
CA ILE A 224 13.47 0.33 2.90
C ILE A 224 12.08 0.65 2.38
N ARG A 225 12.00 1.16 1.14
CA ARG A 225 10.77 1.52 0.45
C ARG A 225 10.56 0.60 -0.74
N VAL A 226 9.57 -0.28 -0.63
CA VAL A 226 9.09 -1.11 -1.72
C VAL A 226 8.03 -0.33 -2.49
N HIS A 227 8.21 -0.19 -3.81
CA HIS A 227 7.24 0.48 -4.66
C HIS A 227 6.39 -0.55 -5.42
N PRO A 228 5.05 -0.41 -5.46
CA PRO A 228 4.22 -1.32 -6.24
C PRO A 228 4.54 -1.22 -7.73
N ALA A 229 4.72 -2.34 -8.42
CA ALA A 229 5.06 -2.42 -9.85
C ALA A 229 4.09 -1.66 -10.79
N ASN A 230 2.87 -1.35 -10.31
CA ASN A 230 1.83 -0.66 -11.07
C ASN A 230 1.73 0.86 -10.78
N GLN A 231 2.63 1.44 -10.01
CA GLN A 231 2.72 2.90 -9.92
C GLN A 231 3.68 3.42 -10.98
N SER A 232 3.16 4.21 -11.92
CA SER A 232 3.99 4.92 -12.91
C SER A 232 5.05 5.76 -12.19
N GLY A 233 6.33 5.47 -12.44
CA GLY A 233 7.51 6.06 -11.78
C GLY A 233 7.78 7.54 -12.07
N ALA A 234 6.76 8.40 -12.00
CA ALA A 234 6.86 9.84 -12.23
C ALA A 234 6.84 10.67 -10.94
N SER A 235 6.91 10.05 -9.75
CA SER A 235 6.96 10.78 -8.49
C SER A 235 8.40 11.04 -8.08
N SER A 236 8.71 12.25 -7.60
CA SER A 236 10.03 12.63 -7.06
C SER A 236 10.47 11.85 -5.81
N ARG A 237 9.73 10.80 -5.42
CA ARG A 237 9.92 10.00 -4.20
C ARG A 237 10.30 8.55 -4.49
N GLN A 238 10.53 8.20 -5.75
CA GLN A 238 10.90 6.86 -6.18
C GLN A 238 12.14 6.93 -7.09
N ALA A 239 13.20 6.21 -6.74
CA ALA A 239 14.42 6.13 -7.54
C ALA A 239 14.50 4.82 -8.36
N SER A 240 13.91 3.72 -7.88
CA SER A 240 13.82 2.43 -8.59
C SER A 240 12.66 1.56 -8.03
N ASP A 241 12.68 0.25 -8.24
CA ASP A 241 11.65 -0.70 -7.77
C ASP A 241 11.65 -0.82 -6.24
N LEU A 242 12.85 -0.78 -5.64
CA LEU A 242 13.08 -0.76 -4.21
C LEU A 242 14.14 0.28 -3.88
N ASP A 243 13.84 1.18 -2.94
CA ASP A 243 14.79 2.21 -2.51
C ASP A 243 15.21 2.00 -1.07
N VAL A 244 16.49 2.19 -0.80
CA VAL A 244 17.03 2.30 0.56
C VAL A 244 17.37 3.76 0.81
N LEU A 245 16.81 4.31 1.86
CA LEU A 245 17.18 5.62 2.40
C LEU A 245 18.01 5.42 3.66
N HIS A 246 18.87 6.40 3.94
CA HIS A 246 19.62 6.50 5.19
C HIS A 246 19.47 7.92 5.72
N ASN A 247 18.94 8.06 6.93
CA ASN A 247 18.62 9.35 7.56
C ASN A 247 17.79 10.27 6.64
N GLY A 248 16.78 9.71 5.98
CA GLY A 248 15.85 10.43 5.10
C GLY A 248 16.40 10.80 3.71
N SER A 249 17.64 10.44 3.38
CA SER A 249 18.26 10.68 2.06
C SER A 249 18.41 9.39 1.27
N PHE A 250 18.26 9.44 -0.06
CA PHE A 250 18.48 8.28 -0.93
C PHE A 250 19.90 7.74 -0.79
N TRP A 251 20.01 6.46 -0.42
CA TRP A 251 21.27 5.79 -0.18
C TRP A 251 21.62 4.79 -1.28
N LEU A 252 20.66 3.93 -1.64
CA LEU A 252 20.80 2.90 -2.67
C LEU A 252 19.47 2.78 -3.41
N ALA A 253 19.50 2.87 -4.74
CA ALA A 253 18.40 2.46 -5.59
C ALA A 253 18.59 1.01 -6.00
N THR A 254 17.53 0.20 -5.98
CA THR A 254 17.61 -1.22 -6.31
C THR A 254 16.61 -1.57 -7.40
N GLU A 255 17.17 -1.92 -8.56
CA GLU A 255 16.41 -2.33 -9.75
C GLU A 255 16.27 -3.85 -9.76
N LEU A 256 15.05 -4.34 -9.86
CA LEU A 256 14.73 -5.76 -9.72
C LEU A 256 14.36 -6.33 -11.09
N LYS A 257 15.23 -7.19 -11.63
CA LYS A 257 15.02 -7.79 -12.95
C LYS A 257 14.74 -9.27 -12.79
N ASP A 258 13.49 -9.66 -12.97
CA ASP A 258 13.07 -11.07 -12.99
C ASP A 258 13.10 -11.69 -14.40
N LYS A 259 13.51 -10.90 -15.41
CA LYS A 259 13.67 -11.30 -16.81
C LYS A 259 14.97 -10.71 -17.36
N PRO A 260 15.52 -11.24 -18.46
CA PRO A 260 16.66 -10.63 -19.13
C PRO A 260 16.41 -9.15 -19.41
N PHE A 261 17.44 -8.34 -19.22
CA PHE A 261 17.39 -6.90 -19.34
C PHE A 261 18.58 -6.40 -20.17
N THR A 262 18.43 -5.21 -20.73
CA THR A 262 19.30 -4.65 -21.77
C THR A 262 20.14 -3.48 -21.26
N GLN A 263 21.10 -3.05 -22.05
CA GLN A 263 21.88 -1.82 -21.79
C GLN A 263 21.00 -0.57 -21.66
N ALA A 264 19.89 -0.51 -22.39
CA ALA A 264 18.93 0.58 -22.31
C ALA A 264 18.22 0.61 -20.94
N ASP A 265 17.85 -0.55 -20.42
CA ASP A 265 17.28 -0.69 -19.06
C ASP A 265 18.28 -0.22 -18.01
N VAL A 266 19.56 -0.60 -18.17
CA VAL A 266 20.62 -0.18 -17.24
C VAL A 266 20.79 1.34 -17.24
N SER A 267 20.88 1.93 -18.43
CA SER A 267 21.04 3.39 -18.60
C SER A 267 19.87 4.16 -17.99
N HIS A 268 18.64 3.71 -18.25
CA HIS A 268 17.43 4.35 -17.73
C HIS A 268 17.36 4.33 -16.21
N ALA A 269 17.65 3.19 -15.57
CA ALA A 269 17.64 3.06 -14.11
C ALA A 269 18.75 3.91 -13.46
N VAL A 270 19.94 3.95 -14.04
CA VAL A 270 21.03 4.82 -13.56
C VAL A 270 20.64 6.30 -13.62
N ASP A 271 20.07 6.76 -14.74
CA ASP A 271 19.65 8.15 -14.90
C ASP A 271 18.52 8.51 -13.93
N THR A 272 17.56 7.61 -13.72
CA THR A 272 16.45 7.81 -12.79
C THR A 272 16.96 7.92 -11.34
N ALA A 273 17.80 6.97 -10.93
CA ALA A 273 18.39 6.96 -9.59
C ALA A 273 19.29 8.17 -9.33
N SER A 274 20.09 8.58 -10.32
CA SER A 274 20.94 9.77 -10.22
C SER A 274 20.12 11.05 -10.08
N LYS A 275 19.03 11.21 -10.85
CA LYS A 275 18.10 12.35 -10.74
C LYS A 275 17.39 12.40 -9.38
N ALA A 276 17.10 11.25 -8.78
CA ALA A 276 16.53 11.16 -7.44
C ALA A 276 17.55 11.48 -6.32
N GLY A 277 18.85 11.59 -6.64
CA GLY A 277 19.90 11.90 -5.68
C GLY A 277 20.52 10.67 -5.00
N ALA A 278 20.23 9.46 -5.49
CA ALA A 278 20.97 8.28 -5.06
C ALA A 278 22.44 8.37 -5.51
N LYS A 279 23.35 7.72 -4.78
CA LYS A 279 24.77 7.66 -5.13
C LYS A 279 25.18 6.35 -5.79
N ARG A 280 24.25 5.40 -5.84
CA ARG A 280 24.49 4.06 -6.34
C ARG A 280 23.20 3.37 -6.71
N VAL A 281 23.31 2.44 -7.65
CA VAL A 281 22.26 1.50 -8.01
C VAL A 281 22.79 0.07 -7.93
N LEU A 282 21.96 -0.84 -7.41
CA LEU A 282 22.22 -2.28 -7.47
C LEU A 282 21.11 -2.94 -8.30
N PHE A 283 21.51 -3.62 -9.37
CA PHE A 283 20.62 -4.54 -10.08
C PHE A 283 20.61 -5.86 -9.34
N VAL A 284 19.44 -6.31 -8.89
CA VAL A 284 19.28 -7.68 -8.38
C VAL A 284 18.60 -8.50 -9.47
N ALA A 285 19.34 -9.49 -9.98
CA ALA A 285 18.88 -10.35 -11.06
C ALA A 285 18.22 -11.61 -10.48
N GLY A 286 16.95 -11.83 -10.81
CA GLY A 286 16.20 -13.03 -10.47
C GLY A 286 16.71 -14.27 -11.21
N ARG A 287 16.25 -15.46 -10.81
CA ARG A 287 16.68 -16.75 -11.38
C ARG A 287 16.46 -16.88 -12.89
N GLN A 288 15.44 -16.18 -13.40
CA GLN A 288 15.12 -16.15 -14.83
C GLN A 288 15.79 -14.99 -15.57
N SER A 289 16.54 -14.14 -14.86
CA SER A 289 17.27 -13.00 -15.41
C SER A 289 18.75 -13.35 -15.60
N ALA A 290 19.05 -14.11 -16.65
CA ALA A 290 20.41 -14.09 -17.18
C ALA A 290 20.61 -12.75 -17.89
N ALA A 291 21.53 -11.91 -17.38
CA ALA A 291 22.05 -10.81 -18.18
C ALA A 291 22.78 -11.45 -19.37
N ASP A 292 22.45 -11.02 -20.59
CA ASP A 292 23.19 -11.48 -21.75
C ASP A 292 24.66 -11.03 -21.67
N GLU A 293 25.52 -11.69 -22.43
CA GLU A 293 26.96 -11.40 -22.45
C GLU A 293 27.24 -9.93 -22.76
N GLN A 294 26.40 -9.31 -23.61
CA GLN A 294 26.48 -7.90 -23.97
C GLN A 294 26.17 -6.96 -22.79
N THR A 295 25.22 -7.32 -21.95
CA THR A 295 24.84 -6.53 -20.76
C THR A 295 25.88 -6.69 -19.66
N ALA A 296 26.42 -7.90 -19.47
CA ALA A 296 27.54 -8.13 -18.55
C ALA A 296 28.78 -7.32 -18.95
N ALA A 297 29.14 -7.34 -20.25
CA ALA A 297 30.22 -6.51 -20.79
C ALA A 297 29.94 -5.02 -20.59
N TYR A 298 28.70 -4.58 -20.83
CA TYR A 298 28.30 -3.18 -20.63
C TYR A 298 28.52 -2.70 -19.19
N PHE A 299 28.21 -3.51 -18.17
CA PHE A 299 28.52 -3.16 -16.78
C PHE A 299 30.03 -3.03 -16.55
N ALA A 300 30.85 -3.91 -17.14
CA ALA A 300 32.30 -3.86 -16.99
C ALA A 300 32.89 -2.59 -17.63
N ASP A 301 32.49 -2.30 -18.86
CA ASP A 301 33.02 -1.18 -19.66
C ASP A 301 32.62 0.19 -19.10
N ASN A 302 31.43 0.29 -18.49
CA ASN A 302 30.89 1.58 -18.04
C ASN A 302 31.08 1.87 -16.56
N ARG A 303 31.55 0.88 -15.76
CA ARG A 303 31.76 1.05 -14.31
C ARG A 303 32.64 2.25 -13.99
N GLN A 304 33.76 2.40 -14.69
CA GLN A 304 34.67 3.51 -14.47
C GLN A 304 34.04 4.86 -14.84
N ASN A 305 33.25 4.91 -15.92
CA ASN A 305 32.55 6.12 -16.33
C ASN A 305 31.54 6.60 -15.29
N TRP A 306 30.77 5.68 -14.70
CA TRP A 306 29.86 6.03 -13.60
C TRP A 306 30.61 6.45 -12.34
N MET A 307 31.68 5.74 -11.97
CA MET A 307 32.50 6.10 -10.81
C MET A 307 33.12 7.49 -10.94
N ASN A 308 33.60 7.86 -12.13
CA ASN A 308 34.12 9.20 -12.41
C ASN A 308 33.05 10.29 -12.27
N ARG A 309 31.77 9.95 -12.38
CA ARG A 309 30.61 10.83 -12.12
C ARG A 309 30.14 10.78 -10.65
N GLY A 310 30.88 10.09 -9.77
CA GLY A 310 30.54 9.93 -8.36
C GLY A 310 29.40 8.94 -8.09
N PHE A 311 29.11 8.04 -9.04
CA PHE A 311 27.99 7.10 -8.97
C PHE A 311 28.46 5.65 -9.13
N TYR A 312 28.00 4.73 -8.30
CA TYR A 312 28.38 3.32 -8.39
C TYR A 312 27.25 2.44 -8.91
N VAL A 313 27.56 1.54 -9.84
CA VAL A 313 26.58 0.61 -10.42
C VAL A 313 27.04 -0.82 -10.14
N GLY A 314 26.18 -1.63 -9.52
CA GLY A 314 26.42 -3.04 -9.24
C GLY A 314 25.36 -3.94 -9.87
N VAL A 315 25.70 -5.22 -10.04
CA VAL A 315 24.75 -6.28 -10.37
C VAL A 315 25.03 -7.49 -9.46
N MET A 316 23.99 -8.12 -8.94
CA MET A 316 24.08 -9.28 -8.06
C MET A 316 22.94 -10.27 -8.36
N PRO A 317 23.23 -11.55 -8.63
CA PRO A 317 22.20 -12.58 -8.69
C PRO A 317 21.50 -12.74 -7.35
N ILE A 318 20.19 -12.99 -7.35
CA ILE A 318 19.40 -13.14 -6.12
C ILE A 318 19.92 -14.26 -5.23
N ASP A 319 20.31 -15.41 -5.80
CA ASP A 319 20.82 -16.53 -5.00
C ASP A 319 22.14 -16.18 -4.30
N ALA A 320 23.01 -15.39 -4.94
CA ALA A 320 24.22 -14.87 -4.31
C ALA A 320 23.92 -13.87 -3.18
N LEU A 321 22.89 -13.04 -3.33
CA LEU A 321 22.44 -12.15 -2.26
C LEU A 321 21.88 -12.94 -1.07
N VAL A 322 21.06 -13.96 -1.34
CA VAL A 322 20.51 -14.84 -0.31
C VAL A 322 21.64 -15.50 0.46
N ASP A 323 22.57 -16.16 -0.23
CA ASP A 323 23.68 -16.86 0.43
C ASP A 323 24.57 -15.88 1.19
N PHE A 324 24.85 -14.69 0.64
CA PHE A 324 25.59 -13.65 1.35
C PHE A 324 24.93 -13.26 2.67
N VAL A 325 23.62 -12.98 2.68
CA VAL A 325 22.91 -12.57 3.90
C VAL A 325 22.89 -13.71 4.92
N PHE A 326 22.46 -14.91 4.52
CA PHE A 326 22.34 -16.05 5.44
C PHE A 326 23.69 -16.54 5.96
N ALA A 327 24.78 -16.35 5.22
CA ALA A 327 26.13 -16.72 5.68
C ALA A 327 26.80 -15.65 6.55
N THR A 328 26.40 -14.37 6.46
CA THR A 328 27.09 -13.26 7.12
C THR A 328 26.30 -12.58 8.23
N ARG A 329 24.99 -12.82 8.32
CA ARG A 329 24.10 -12.21 9.32
C ARG A 329 23.52 -13.27 10.24
N ASP A 330 23.29 -12.86 11.49
CA ASP A 330 22.50 -13.65 12.44
C ASP A 330 21.01 -13.46 12.13
N VAL A 331 20.55 -14.17 11.10
CA VAL A 331 19.18 -14.08 10.58
C VAL A 331 18.24 -14.79 11.55
N ALA A 332 17.49 -14.00 12.33
CA ALA A 332 16.42 -14.52 13.16
C ALA A 332 15.21 -14.88 12.28
N PRO A 333 14.78 -16.15 12.20
CA PRO A 333 13.70 -16.58 11.30
C PRO A 333 12.41 -15.78 11.47
N THR A 334 12.06 -15.46 12.72
CA THR A 334 10.87 -14.65 13.03
C THR A 334 10.94 -13.26 12.42
N ARG A 335 12.09 -12.59 12.56
CA ARG A 335 12.31 -11.24 12.01
C ARG A 335 12.27 -11.27 10.48
N PHE A 336 13.00 -12.21 9.89
CA PHE A 336 13.12 -12.36 8.45
C PHE A 336 11.76 -12.63 7.79
N LEU A 337 11.02 -13.63 8.28
CA LEU A 337 9.71 -13.98 7.73
C LEU A 337 8.69 -12.85 7.96
N THR A 338 8.72 -12.17 9.10
CA THR A 338 7.86 -10.99 9.33
C THR A 338 8.20 -9.87 8.35
N SER A 339 9.47 -9.72 7.95
CA SER A 339 9.85 -8.80 6.87
C SER A 339 9.28 -9.23 5.52
N LEU A 340 9.38 -10.52 5.20
CA LEU A 340 8.79 -11.10 3.99
C LEU A 340 7.28 -10.84 3.90
N GLN A 341 6.57 -11.03 5.01
CA GLN A 341 5.14 -10.72 5.13
C GLN A 341 4.85 -9.23 4.88
N ARG A 342 5.64 -8.32 5.49
CA ARG A 342 5.49 -6.88 5.26
C ARG A 342 5.71 -6.51 3.79
N ALA A 343 6.70 -7.13 3.15
CA ALA A 343 6.95 -6.94 1.74
C ALA A 343 5.79 -7.46 0.86
N ALA A 344 5.19 -8.59 1.22
CA ALA A 344 4.02 -9.14 0.54
C ALA A 344 2.82 -8.18 0.59
N ASP A 345 2.55 -7.60 1.76
CA ASP A 345 1.50 -6.60 1.93
C ASP A 345 1.78 -5.33 1.09
N ALA A 346 3.06 -4.95 0.93
CA ALA A 346 3.48 -3.76 0.18
C ALA A 346 3.42 -3.95 -1.34
N VAL A 347 3.78 -5.14 -1.85
CA VAL A 347 3.78 -5.44 -3.29
C VAL A 347 2.36 -5.51 -3.87
N LYS A 348 1.35 -5.78 -3.02
CA LYS A 348 -0.08 -5.86 -3.38
C LYS A 348 -0.36 -6.89 -4.49
N ASN A 349 0.43 -7.96 -4.56
CA ASN A 349 0.17 -9.11 -5.42
C ASN A 349 -0.63 -10.17 -4.65
N ILE A 350 -1.90 -10.34 -5.01
CA ILE A 350 -2.85 -11.23 -4.30
C ILE A 350 -2.36 -12.68 -4.27
N GLU A 351 -1.79 -13.17 -5.37
CA GLU A 351 -1.33 -14.56 -5.48
C GLU A 351 -0.14 -14.81 -4.56
N ALA A 352 0.84 -13.91 -4.60
CA ALA A 352 2.01 -13.93 -3.72
C ALA A 352 1.62 -13.84 -2.24
N SER A 353 0.76 -12.90 -1.86
CA SER A 353 0.29 -12.77 -0.48
C SER A 353 -0.44 -14.03 -0.04
N THR A 354 -1.36 -14.56 -0.86
CA THR A 354 -2.12 -15.78 -0.54
C THR A 354 -1.18 -16.97 -0.32
N TRP A 355 -0.16 -17.11 -1.16
CA TRP A 355 0.82 -18.17 -1.02
C TRP A 355 1.59 -18.08 0.29
N ILE A 356 2.07 -16.90 0.69
CA ILE A 356 2.80 -16.71 1.97
C ILE A 356 1.95 -17.14 3.17
N TYR A 357 0.70 -16.72 3.22
CA TYR A 357 -0.19 -17.08 4.34
C TYR A 357 -0.53 -18.57 4.35
N LYS A 358 -0.84 -19.15 3.19
CA LYS A 358 -1.15 -20.57 3.10
C LYS A 358 0.06 -21.44 3.47
N HIS A 359 1.24 -21.07 3.02
CA HIS A 359 2.46 -21.82 3.32
C HIS A 359 2.80 -21.76 4.82
N ALA A 360 2.55 -20.63 5.48
CA ALA A 360 2.65 -20.54 6.94
C ALA A 360 1.68 -21.49 7.66
N GLU A 361 0.43 -21.63 7.18
CA GLU A 361 -0.55 -22.57 7.74
C GLU A 361 -0.14 -24.03 7.52
N GLU A 362 0.44 -24.37 6.37
CA GLU A 362 0.96 -25.71 6.08
C GLU A 362 2.08 -26.09 7.07
N LEU A 363 3.02 -25.17 7.33
CA LEU A 363 4.10 -25.38 8.32
C LEU A 363 3.59 -25.58 9.76
N LYS A 364 2.48 -24.93 10.13
CA LYS A 364 1.85 -25.14 11.45
C LYS A 364 1.37 -26.58 11.62
N ASN A 365 0.98 -27.27 10.55
CA ASN A 365 0.47 -28.63 10.63
C ASN A 365 1.59 -29.69 10.61
N GLU A 366 2.81 -29.29 10.25
CA GLU A 366 4.01 -30.12 10.24
C GLU A 366 4.88 -29.99 11.51
N SER A 367 4.58 -28.99 12.35
CA SER A 367 5.21 -28.74 13.66
C SER A 367 4.34 -29.21 14.81
#